data_AF-A0A6G9FL51-F1
#
_entry.id   AF-A0A6G9FL51-F1
#
_cell.length_a   1.000
_cell.length_b   1.000
_cell.length_c   1.000
_cell.angle_alpha   90.00
_cell.angle_beta   90.00
_cell.angle_gamma   90.00
#
_symmetry.space_group_name_H-M   'P 1'
#
loop_
_entity.id
_entity.type
_entity.pdbx_description
1 polymer ?
#
loop_
_entity_poly.entity_id
_entity_poly.type
_entity_poly.pdbx_seq_one_letter_code
_entity_poly.pdbx_strand_id
1 'polypeptide(L)' 'MKDITVTAHLTTDTRTRVVVFADHDFVSLRIGGGTVDVALIAPAGTPDVLRAISAAADQAARELDALPDLDEESA' A
#
# COMPACT_ATOMS: atom_id res chain seq x y z
N MET A 1 9.45 -2.59 -22.62
CA MET A 1 8.89 -2.39 -21.27
C MET A 1 9.66 -3.25 -20.31
N LYS A 2 10.26 -2.66 -19.27
CA LYS A 2 10.91 -3.38 -18.16
C LYS A 2 10.11 -3.04 -16.91
N ASP A 3 8.85 -3.43 -16.92
CA ASP A 3 7.94 -3.04 -15.85
C ASP A 3 7.95 -4.23 -14.88
N ILE A 4 8.62 -4.05 -13.75
CA ILE A 4 8.60 -5.03 -12.67
C ILE A 4 7.26 -4.84 -11.97
N THR A 5 6.33 -5.76 -12.21
CA THR A 5 5.09 -5.82 -11.46
C THR A 5 5.35 -6.61 -10.18
N VAL A 6 5.15 -5.97 -9.03
CA VAL A 6 5.21 -6.64 -7.72
C VAL A 6 3.77 -6.75 -7.21
N THR A 7 3.31 -7.97 -7.02
CA THR A 7 2.02 -8.27 -6.39
C THR A 7 2.32 -8.86 -5.02
N ALA A 8 1.79 -8.24 -3.96
CA ALA A 8 1.90 -8.76 -2.60
C ALA A 8 0.49 -9.05 -2.08
N HIS A 9 0.25 -10.28 -1.63
CA HIS A 9 -0.99 -10.66 -0.95
C HIS A 9 -0.88 -10.24 0.51
N LEU A 10 -1.57 -9.15 0.86
CA LEU A 10 -1.68 -8.70 2.25
C LEU A 10 -2.74 -9.56 2.95
N THR A 11 -2.38 -10.21 4.05
CA THR A 11 -3.33 -10.95 4.91
C THR A 11 -3.91 -10.04 5.99
N THR A 12 -4.91 -10.50 6.74
CA THR A 12 -5.49 -9.75 7.88
C THR A 12 -4.48 -9.43 8.98
N ASP A 13 -3.35 -10.14 9.05
CA ASP A 13 -2.25 -9.87 9.98
C ASP A 13 -1.24 -8.86 9.45
N THR A 14 -1.47 -8.30 8.26
CA THR A 14 -0.62 -7.26 7.68
C THR A 14 -0.64 -6.01 8.54
N ARG A 15 0.56 -5.55 8.90
CA ARG A 15 0.81 -4.33 9.65
C ARG A 15 1.39 -3.26 8.75
N THR A 16 0.96 -2.03 8.98
CA THR A 16 1.51 -0.84 8.36
C THR A 16 2.41 -0.13 9.35
N ARG A 17 3.66 0.17 8.96
CA ARG A 17 4.61 0.90 9.79
C ARG A 17 5.22 2.07 9.02
N VAL A 18 5.19 3.26 9.61
CA VAL A 18 5.91 4.43 9.11
C VAL A 18 7.18 4.61 9.94
N VAL A 19 8.32 4.78 9.27
CA VAL A 19 9.62 5.05 9.89
C VAL A 19 10.22 6.29 9.25
N VAL A 20 10.61 7.26 10.08
CA VAL A 20 11.29 8.49 9.64
C VAL A 20 12.79 8.32 9.87
N PHE A 21 13.60 8.58 8.84
CA PHE A 21 15.05 8.55 8.92
C PHE A 21 15.58 9.98 8.74
N ALA A 22 15.60 10.74 9.84
CA ALA A 22 16.01 12.14 9.80
C ALA A 22 17.46 12.34 9.34
N ASP A 23 18.35 11.40 9.64
CA ASP A 23 19.76 11.45 9.22
C ASP A 23 19.98 11.16 7.72
N HIS A 24 18.93 10.70 7.02
CA HIS A 24 18.98 10.32 5.61
C HIS A 24 17.91 11.04 4.75
N ASP A 25 17.18 12.00 5.33
CA ASP A 25 16.16 12.81 4.68
C ASP A 25 15.11 11.99 3.91
N PHE A 26 14.63 10.87 4.48
CA PHE A 26 13.51 10.11 3.88
C PHE A 26 12.56 9.49 4.91
N VAL A 27 11.37 9.14 4.44
CA VAL A 27 10.37 8.34 5.17
C VAL A 27 10.18 7.01 4.46
N SER A 28 10.06 5.93 5.24
CA SER A 28 9.68 4.60 4.76
C SER A 28 8.30 4.22 5.29
N LEU A 29 7.37 3.89 4.39
CA LEU A 29 6.09 3.25 4.68
C LEU A 29 6.22 1.77 4.33
N ARG A 30 6.14 0.91 5.34
CA ARG A 30 6.20 -0.55 5.18
C ARG A 30 4.82 -1.15 5.38
N ILE A 31 4.45 -2.05 4.48
CA ILE A 31 3.20 -2.80 4.51
C ILE A 31 3.59 -4.28 4.42
N GLY A 32 3.35 -5.04 5.48
CA GLY A 32 3.79 -6.43 5.58
C GLY A 32 3.65 -7.00 7.00
N GLY A 33 4.42 -8.01 7.34
CA GLY A 33 4.24 -8.74 8.62
C GLY A 33 4.77 -10.18 8.63
N GLY A 34 5.48 -10.58 7.58
CA GLY A 34 6.06 -11.92 7.41
C GLY A 34 7.39 -11.87 6.66
N THR A 35 7.64 -12.85 5.78
CA THR A 35 8.92 -12.98 5.05
C THR A 35 9.11 -11.96 3.93
N VAL A 36 8.04 -11.30 3.48
CA VAL A 36 8.05 -10.30 2.40
C VAL A 36 7.30 -9.05 2.87
N ASP A 37 7.94 -7.89 2.69
CA ASP A 37 7.37 -6.57 2.97
C ASP A 37 7.40 -5.70 1.70
N VAL A 38 6.35 -4.93 1.49
CA VAL A 38 6.36 -3.82 0.53
C VAL A 38 6.81 -2.56 1.28
N ALA A 39 7.88 -1.92 0.78
CA ALA A 39 8.38 -0.67 1.34
C ALA A 39 8.31 0.45 0.30
N LEU A 40 7.58 1.51 0.62
CA LEU A 40 7.57 2.76 -0.12
C LEU A 40 8.54 3.72 0.55
N ILE A 41 9.52 4.23 -0.20
CA ILE A 41 10.54 5.16 0.29
C ILE A 41 10.32 6.50 -0.40
N ALA A 42 10.13 7.55 0.39
CA ALA A 42 9.93 8.91 -0.10
C ALA A 42 10.98 9.86 0.51
N PRO A 43 11.86 10.47 -0.29
CA PRO A 43 12.80 11.47 0.18
C PRO A 43 12.10 12.78 0.59
N ALA A 44 12.84 13.63 1.30
CA ALA A 44 12.40 14.98 1.63
C ALA A 44 12.05 15.76 0.35
N GLY A 45 10.99 16.56 0.42
CA GLY A 45 10.50 17.32 -0.74
C GLY A 45 9.59 16.56 -1.70
N THR A 46 9.30 15.27 -1.44
CA THR A 46 8.32 14.51 -2.25
C THR A 46 7.06 14.06 -1.49
N PRO A 47 6.47 14.85 -0.56
CA PRO A 47 5.28 14.42 0.17
C PRO A 47 4.07 14.19 -0.75
N ASP A 48 4.02 14.89 -1.90
CA ASP A 48 2.93 14.78 -2.85
C ASP A 48 2.83 13.39 -3.50
N VAL A 49 3.96 12.67 -3.64
CA VAL A 49 3.96 11.29 -4.14
C VAL A 49 3.21 10.38 -3.18
N LEU A 50 3.48 10.49 -1.87
CA LEU A 50 2.77 9.69 -0.86
C LEU A 50 1.28 10.07 -0.78
N ARG A 51 0.95 11.36 -0.93
CA ARG A 51 -0.44 11.82 -0.98
C ARG A 51 -1.18 11.24 -2.19
N ALA A 52 -0.55 11.23 -3.36
CA ALA A 52 -1.13 10.66 -4.57
C ALA A 52 -1.39 9.14 -4.41
N ILE A 53 -0.43 8.40 -3.83
CA ILE A 53 -0.61 6.98 -3.54
C ILE A 53 -1.77 6.76 -2.55
N SER A 54 -1.84 7.57 -1.49
CA SER A 54 -2.94 7.48 -0.52
C SER A 54 -4.31 7.74 -1.17
N ALA A 55 -4.41 8.75 -2.05
CA ALA A 55 -5.64 9.07 -2.75
C ALA A 55 -6.06 7.93 -3.70
N ALA A 56 -5.12 7.34 -4.43
CA ALA A 56 -5.39 6.20 -5.31
C ALA A 56 -5.85 4.96 -4.52
N ALA A 57 -5.23 4.70 -3.36
CA ALA A 57 -5.63 3.60 -2.48
C ALA A 57 -7.03 3.80 -1.90
N ASP A 58 -7.35 5.02 -1.45
CA ASP A 58 -8.69 5.37 -0.95
C ASP A 58 -9.76 5.23 -2.04
N GLN A 59 -9.45 5.68 -3.26
CA GLN A 59 -10.35 5.49 -4.40
C GLN A 59 -10.57 4.00 -4.69
N ALA A 60 -9.51 3.20 -4.74
CA ALA A 60 -9.63 1.76 -4.98
C ALA A 60 -10.46 1.05 -3.90
N ALA A 61 -10.35 1.45 -2.63
CA ALA A 61 -11.18 0.92 -1.55
C ALA A 61 -12.66 1.22 -1.77
N ARG A 62 -13.01 2.46 -2.15
CA ARG A 62 -14.40 2.84 -2.45
C ARG A 62 -14.99 2.06 -3.63
N GLU A 63 -14.18 1.82 -4.68
CA GLU A 63 -14.61 1.00 -5.81
C GLU A 63 -14.84 -0.44 -5.37
N LEU A 64 -14.00 -0.98 -4.47
CA LEU A 64 -14.16 -2.32 -3.91
C LEU A 64 -15.43 -2.43 -3.05
N ASP A 65 -15.73 -1.43 -2.21
CA ASP A 65 -16.96 -1.36 -1.40
C ASP A 65 -18.23 -1.32 -2.27
N ALA A 66 -18.12 -0.86 -3.52
CA ALA A 66 -19.23 -0.79 -4.47
C ALA A 66 -19.43 -2.09 -5.27
N LEU A 67 -18.48 -3.02 -5.22
CA LEU A 67 -18.64 -4.32 -5.86
C LEU A 67 -19.67 -5.15 -5.07
N PRO A 68 -20.58 -5.87 -5.75
CA PRO A 68 -21.48 -6.78 -5.06
C PRO A 68 -20.68 -7.91 -4.41
N ASP A 69 -21.04 -8.27 -3.18
CA ASP A 69 -20.50 -9.48 -2.53
C ASP A 69 -20.83 -10.70 -3.40
N LEU A 70 -19.81 -11.43 -3.83
CA LEU A 70 -19.95 -12.65 -4.64
C LEU A 70 -20.41 -13.86 -3.81
N ASP A 71 -20.86 -13.66 -2.58
CA ASP A 71 -21.28 -14.73 -1.65
C ASP A 71 -22.76 -15.16 -1.84
N GLU A 72 -23.47 -14.63 -2.84
CA GLU A 72 -24.86 -15.03 -3.16
C GLU A 72 -25.00 -16.16 -4.21
N GLU A 73 -23.96 -16.97 -4.47
CA GLU A 73 -24.09 -18.15 -5.35
C GLU A 73 -23.77 -19.47 -4.61
N SER A 74 -24.60 -19.81 -3.62
CA SER A 74 -24.83 -21.19 -3.14
C SER A 74 -26.06 -21.24 -2.22
N ALA A 75 -27.26 -21.22 -2.81
CA ALA A 75 -28.51 -21.61 -2.15
C ALA A 75 -29.30 -22.57 -3.04
#